data_AF-A0A2U2ZL15-F1
#
_entry.id   AF-A0A2U2ZL15-F1
#
_cell.length_a   1.000
_cell.length_b   1.000
_cell.length_c   1.000
_cell.angle_alpha   90.00
_cell.angle_beta   90.00
_cell.angle_gamma   90.00
#
_symmetry.space_group_name_H-M   'P 1'
#
loop_
_entity.id
_entity.type
_entity.pdbx_description
1 polymer ?
#
loop_
_entity_poly.entity_id
_entity_poly.type
_entity_poly.pdbx_seq_one_letter_code
_entity_poly.pdbx_strand_id
1 'polypeptide(L)'
;MGIVTDLSDFLLARWGEEEDVSVLFHEDACPASRQSGGGQACACACPALIRERIATYRRILADCEQRIRSEQQQGVVWPLESALAYQTMKAFALPFEMHPAFQERWYP
;
A
#
# COMPACT_ATOMS: atom_id res chain seq x y z
N MET A 1 8.25 -20.58 -12.27
CA MET A 1 7.85 -19.41 -11.45
C MET A 1 7.91 -19.84 -9.99
N GLY A 2 8.57 -19.05 -9.13
CA GLY A 2 8.68 -19.36 -7.71
C GLY A 2 7.54 -18.68 -6.94
N ILE A 3 7.08 -19.28 -5.85
CA ILE A 3 5.95 -18.81 -5.02
C ILE A 3 6.12 -17.34 -4.57
N VAL A 4 7.36 -16.87 -4.38
CA VAL A 4 7.68 -15.48 -4.03
C VAL A 4 7.29 -14.52 -5.16
N THR A 5 7.56 -14.89 -6.41
CA THR A 5 7.28 -14.05 -7.58
C THR A 5 5.78 -13.92 -7.80
N ASP A 6 5.03 -15.04 -7.76
CA ASP A 6 3.59 -15.04 -8.00
C ASP A 6 2.82 -14.20 -6.96
N LEU A 7 3.30 -14.23 -5.72
CA LEU A 7 2.75 -13.46 -4.62
C LEU A 7 3.08 -11.96 -4.71
N SER A 8 4.31 -11.61 -5.05
CA SER A 8 4.69 -10.22 -5.29
C SER A 8 3.90 -9.62 -6.45
N ASP A 9 3.74 -10.37 -7.54
CA ASP A 9 2.96 -9.94 -8.70
C ASP A 9 1.49 -9.68 -8.32
N PHE A 10 0.89 -10.56 -7.50
CA PHE A 10 -0.45 -10.35 -6.96
C PHE A 10 -0.55 -9.06 -6.11
N LEU A 11 0.40 -8.83 -5.21
CA LEU A 11 0.42 -7.63 -4.35
C LEU A 11 0.58 -6.34 -5.17
N LEU A 12 1.48 -6.37 -6.16
CA LEU A 12 1.71 -5.25 -7.08
C LEU A 12 0.47 -4.94 -7.90
N ALA A 13 -0.24 -5.96 -8.40
CA ALA A 13 -1.50 -5.79 -9.11
C ALA A 13 -2.58 -5.14 -8.23
N ARG A 14 -2.77 -5.66 -7.00
CA ARG A 14 -3.77 -5.12 -6.05
C ARG A 14 -3.48 -3.67 -5.65
N TRP A 15 -2.22 -3.31 -5.45
CA TRP A 15 -1.87 -1.92 -5.18
C TRP A 15 -1.96 -1.02 -6.42
N GLY A 16 -1.73 -1.56 -7.63
CA GLY A 16 -2.03 -0.85 -8.87
C GLY A 16 -3.52 -0.48 -8.96
N GLU A 17 -4.40 -1.44 -8.68
CA GLU A 17 -5.84 -1.20 -8.61
C GLU A 17 -6.22 -0.16 -7.55
N GLU A 18 -5.64 -0.22 -6.34
CA GLU A 18 -5.88 0.80 -5.30
C GLU A 18 -5.40 2.20 -5.73
N GLU A 19 -4.29 2.28 -6.45
CA GLU A 19 -3.74 3.54 -6.99
C GLU A 19 -4.66 4.13 -8.08
N ASP A 20 -5.16 3.29 -9.00
CA ASP A 20 -6.09 3.70 -10.04
C ASP A 20 -7.42 4.17 -9.45
N VAL A 21 -7.97 3.41 -8.50
CA VAL A 21 -9.23 3.76 -7.80
C VAL A 21 -9.05 5.02 -6.95
N SER A 22 -7.83 5.32 -6.47
CA SER A 22 -7.58 6.56 -5.72
C SER A 22 -7.86 7.83 -6.53
N VAL A 23 -7.76 7.78 -7.86
CA VAL A 23 -8.10 8.88 -8.76
C VAL A 23 -9.62 9.12 -8.78
N LEU A 24 -10.40 8.05 -8.65
CA LEU A 24 -11.86 8.05 -8.66
C LEU A 24 -12.46 8.37 -7.28
N PHE A 25 -11.62 8.55 -6.24
CA PHE A 25 -12.07 8.81 -4.87
C PHE A 25 -12.99 10.04 -4.74
N HIS A 26 -12.92 10.96 -5.70
CA HIS A 26 -13.75 12.17 -5.73
C HIS A 26 -15.07 12.03 -6.48
N GLU A 27 -15.33 10.91 -7.15
CA GLU A 27 -16.50 10.75 -8.01
C GLU A 27 -17.80 10.55 -7.22
N ASP A 28 -17.75 10.06 -5.97
CA ASP A 28 -18.98 9.73 -5.21
C ASP A 28 -19.20 10.52 -3.90
N ALA A 29 -18.16 10.92 -3.15
CA ALA A 29 -18.42 11.42 -1.79
C ALA A 29 -17.27 12.16 -1.08
N CYS A 30 -16.37 12.89 -1.76
CA CYS A 30 -15.32 13.66 -1.04
C CYS A 30 -15.98 14.60 0.01
N PRO A 31 -15.80 14.42 1.33
CA PRO A 31 -16.47 15.25 2.33
C PRO A 31 -16.09 16.73 2.21
N ALA A 32 -14.86 17.01 1.76
CA ALA A 32 -14.39 18.35 1.46
C ALA A 32 -15.11 18.97 0.24
N SER A 33 -15.49 18.18 -0.78
CA SER A 33 -16.24 18.65 -1.95
C SER A 33 -17.67 19.06 -1.62
N ARG A 34 -18.27 18.51 -0.54
CA ARG A 34 -19.57 18.95 -0.02
C ARG A 34 -19.53 20.34 0.62
N GLN A 35 -18.36 20.80 1.08
CA GLN A 35 -18.19 22.12 1.68
C GLN A 35 -17.88 23.21 0.63
N SER A 36 -17.32 22.82 -0.54
CA SER A 36 -16.79 23.76 -1.53
C SER A 36 -17.79 24.23 -2.60
N GLY A 37 -19.08 23.87 -2.51
CA GLY A 37 -20.12 24.46 -3.35
C GLY A 37 -19.81 24.50 -4.85
N GLY A 38 -19.68 23.34 -5.50
CA GLY A 38 -19.67 23.21 -6.96
C GLY A 38 -18.31 23.36 -7.63
N GLY A 39 -17.92 22.33 -8.38
CA GLY A 39 -17.01 22.41 -9.53
C GLY A 39 -15.52 22.66 -9.30
N GLN A 40 -15.08 23.05 -8.10
CA GLN A 40 -13.64 23.20 -7.82
C GLN A 40 -13.00 21.89 -7.36
N ALA A 41 -11.83 21.59 -7.93
CA ALA A 41 -11.00 20.44 -7.60
C ALA A 41 -10.89 20.26 -6.07
N CYS A 42 -11.39 19.13 -5.56
CA CYS A 42 -11.34 18.82 -4.13
C CYS A 42 -9.86 18.79 -3.68
N ALA A 43 -9.47 19.71 -2.81
CA ALA A 43 -8.10 19.81 -2.28
C ALA A 43 -7.80 18.74 -1.21
N CYS A 44 -8.54 17.62 -1.17
CA CYS A 44 -8.30 16.61 -0.15
C CYS A 44 -7.00 15.87 -0.42
N ALA A 45 -6.22 15.63 0.63
CA ALA A 45 -4.95 14.93 0.52
C ALA A 45 -5.11 13.43 0.23
N CYS A 46 -6.33 12.88 0.30
CA CYS A 46 -6.58 11.44 0.33
C CYS A 46 -5.97 10.66 -0.86
N PRO A 47 -6.15 11.06 -2.15
CA PRO A 47 -5.50 10.35 -3.25
C PRO A 47 -3.97 10.40 -3.22
N ALA A 48 -3.40 11.55 -2.84
CA ALA A 48 -1.95 11.69 -2.71
C ALA A 48 -1.41 10.79 -1.59
N LEU A 49 -2.16 10.67 -0.50
CA LEU A 49 -1.81 9.84 0.64
C LEU A 49 -1.93 8.33 0.35
N ILE A 50 -2.96 7.92 -0.42
CA ILE A 50 -3.10 6.52 -0.89
C ILE A 50 -1.88 6.14 -1.76
N ARG A 51 -1.49 7.02 -2.69
CA ARG A 51 -0.30 6.82 -3.54
C ARG A 51 0.98 6.75 -2.71
N GLU A 52 1.16 7.62 -1.73
CA GLU A 52 2.32 7.61 -0.83
C GLU A 52 2.40 6.30 -0.03
N ARG A 53 1.25 5.81 0.47
CA ARG A 53 1.16 4.53 1.18
C ARG A 53 1.54 3.36 0.27
N ILE A 54 1.01 3.31 -0.94
CA ILE A 54 1.32 2.29 -1.94
C ILE A 54 2.81 2.31 -2.31
N ALA A 55 3.41 3.50 -2.47
CA ALA A 55 4.84 3.62 -2.71
C ALA A 55 5.69 3.06 -1.55
N THR A 56 5.25 3.25 -0.31
CA THR A 56 5.89 2.62 0.85
C THR A 56 5.71 1.10 0.84
N TYR A 57 4.51 0.59 0.57
CA TYR A 57 4.29 -0.85 0.47
C TYR A 57 5.16 -1.52 -0.61
N ARG A 58 5.31 -0.90 -1.78
CA ARG A 58 6.20 -1.37 -2.86
C ARG A 58 7.65 -1.46 -2.40
N ARG A 59 8.14 -0.49 -1.62
CA ARG A 59 9.51 -0.52 -1.04
C ARG A 59 9.68 -1.66 -0.05
N ILE A 60 8.75 -1.81 0.88
CA ILE A 60 8.78 -2.92 1.87
C ILE A 60 8.76 -4.26 1.14
N LEU A 61 7.98 -4.41 0.06
CA LEU A 61 7.92 -5.65 -0.71
C LEU A 61 9.28 -5.96 -1.35
N ALA A 62 9.94 -4.97 -1.95
CA ALA A 62 11.27 -5.15 -2.54
C ALA A 62 12.30 -5.60 -1.48
N ASP A 63 12.29 -4.99 -0.29
CA ASP A 63 13.17 -5.37 0.82
C ASP A 63 12.88 -6.82 1.29
N CYS A 64 11.60 -7.18 1.42
CA CYS A 64 11.19 -8.54 1.77
C CYS A 64 11.63 -9.57 0.72
N GLU A 65 11.45 -9.29 -0.57
CA GLU A 65 11.92 -10.17 -1.64
C GLU A 65 13.43 -10.36 -1.62
N GLN A 66 14.18 -9.27 -1.40
CA GLN A 66 15.64 -9.34 -1.31
C GLN A 66 16.08 -10.22 -0.14
N ARG A 67 15.42 -10.08 1.02
CA ARG A 67 15.70 -10.90 2.20
C ARG A 67 15.35 -12.37 1.98
N ILE A 68 14.16 -12.65 1.44
CA ILE A 68 13.73 -14.03 1.14
C ILE A 68 14.69 -14.69 0.15
N ARG A 69 15.10 -13.99 -0.92
CA ARG A 69 16.08 -14.51 -1.88
C ARG A 69 17.43 -14.81 -1.22
N SER A 70 17.91 -13.92 -0.35
CA SER A 70 19.16 -14.11 0.40
C SER A 70 19.09 -15.34 1.31
N GLU A 71 17.99 -15.50 2.05
CA GLU A 71 17.82 -16.63 2.98
C GLU A 71 17.55 -17.96 2.24
N GLN A 72 16.87 -17.94 1.09
CA GLN A 72 16.73 -19.12 0.23
C GLN A 72 18.07 -19.60 -0.32
N GLN A 73 18.98 -18.69 -0.69
CA GLN A 73 20.35 -19.05 -1.08
C GLN A 73 21.13 -19.72 0.06
N GLN A 74 20.73 -19.48 1.31
CA GLN A 74 21.28 -20.10 2.52
C GLN A 74 20.53 -21.39 2.92
N GLY A 75 19.55 -21.83 2.13
CA GLY A 75 18.80 -23.07 2.35
C GLY A 75 17.57 -22.94 3.25
N VAL A 76 17.15 -21.72 3.61
CA VAL A 76 15.93 -21.48 4.39
C VAL A 76 14.70 -21.65 3.49
N VAL A 77 13.77 -22.50 3.90
CA VAL A 77 12.47 -22.68 3.21
C VAL A 77 11.42 -21.77 3.84
N TRP A 78 10.89 -20.85 3.04
CA TRP A 78 9.87 -19.89 3.47
C TRP A 78 8.46 -20.44 3.18
N PRO A 79 7.58 -20.57 4.20
CA PRO A 79 6.19 -20.97 4.01
C PRO A 79 5.37 -19.75 3.55
N LEU A 80 5.28 -19.53 2.24
CA LEU A 80 4.52 -18.41 1.68
C LEU A 80 3.17 -18.90 1.14
N GLU A 81 2.16 -18.92 2.00
CA GLU A 81 0.77 -18.91 1.54
C GLU A 81 0.32 -17.47 1.28
N SER A 82 -0.42 -17.25 0.19
CA SER A 82 -0.72 -15.90 -0.32
C SER A 82 -1.49 -15.01 0.68
N ALA A 83 -2.38 -15.60 1.47
CA ALA A 83 -3.14 -14.89 2.50
C ALA A 83 -2.26 -14.42 3.68
N LEU A 84 -1.31 -15.27 4.10
CA LEU A 84 -0.36 -14.94 5.17
C LEU A 84 0.58 -13.82 4.76
N ALA A 85 0.99 -13.80 3.49
CA ALA A 85 1.88 -12.77 2.98
C ALA A 85 1.24 -11.39 2.90
N TYR A 86 -0.01 -11.28 2.45
CA TYR A 86 -0.71 -9.98 2.47
C TYR A 86 -0.84 -9.42 3.89
N GLN A 87 -1.22 -10.27 4.86
CA GLN A 87 -1.32 -9.87 6.26
C GLN A 87 0.03 -9.52 6.86
N THR A 88 1.07 -10.31 6.56
CA THR A 88 2.46 -10.04 6.98
C THR A 88 2.97 -8.72 6.43
N MET A 89 2.69 -8.43 5.16
CA MET A 89 3.07 -7.17 4.52
C MET A 89 2.35 -5.97 5.16
N LYS A 90 1.06 -6.09 5.45
CA LYS A 90 0.33 -5.07 6.22
C LYS A 90 0.89 -4.87 7.63
N ALA A 91 1.25 -5.96 8.31
CA ALA A 91 1.86 -5.89 9.64
C ALA A 91 3.22 -5.20 9.60
N PHE A 92 4.05 -5.44 8.59
CA PHE A 92 5.33 -4.74 8.42
C PHE A 92 5.17 -3.25 8.12
N ALA A 93 4.07 -2.86 7.48
CA ALA A 93 3.79 -1.46 7.23
C ALA A 93 3.13 -0.75 8.42
N LEU A 94 2.60 -1.50 9.40
CA LEU A 94 1.92 -0.94 10.57
C LEU A 94 2.75 0.09 11.35
N PRO A 95 4.07 -0.09 11.61
CA PRO A 95 4.88 0.94 12.26
C PRO A 95 4.98 2.26 11.48
N PHE A 96 4.95 2.19 10.15
CA PHE A 96 4.90 3.37 9.29
C PHE A 96 3.53 4.05 9.38
N GLU A 97 2.44 3.28 9.37
CA GLU A 97 1.07 3.77 9.53
C GLU A 97 0.80 4.38 10.91
N MET A 98 1.47 3.87 11.94
CA MET A 98 1.38 4.33 13.32
C MET A 98 2.34 5.49 13.65
N HIS A 99 3.20 5.90 12.71
CA HIS A 99 4.15 6.98 12.95
C HIS A 99 3.39 8.31 13.18
N PRO A 100 3.72 9.12 14.21
CA PRO A 100 2.97 10.34 14.53
C PRO A 100 2.86 11.32 13.36
N ALA A 101 3.95 11.52 12.62
CA ALA A 101 3.95 12.36 11.42
C ALA A 101 3.04 11.83 10.30
N PHE A 102 2.77 10.53 10.28
CA PHE A 102 1.79 9.93 9.38
C PHE A 102 0.38 10.11 9.95
N GLN A 103 0.16 9.86 11.24
CA GLN A 103 -1.15 10.04 11.88
C GLN A 103 -1.67 11.49 11.82
N GLU A 104 -0.83 12.47 12.16
CA GLU A 104 -1.16 13.91 12.10
C GLU A 104 -1.52 14.39 10.68
N ARG A 105 -0.95 13.74 9.66
CA ARG A 105 -1.23 14.05 8.26
C ARG A 105 -2.55 13.45 7.76
N TRP A 106 -3.09 12.45 8.46
CA TRP A 106 -4.33 11.73 8.09
C TRP A 106 -5.53 12.06 9.01
N TYR A 107 -5.28 12.43 10.26
CA TYR A 107 -6.28 12.81 11.27
C TYR A 107 -5.87 14.13 11.95
N PRO A 108 -5.90 15.26 11.22
CA PRO A 108 -5.68 16.58 11.83
C PRO A 108 -6.81 16.98 12.78
#